data_AF-A0A962BPV2-F1
#
_entry.id   AF-A0A962BPV2-F1
#
_cell.length_a   1.000
_cell.length_b   1.000
_cell.length_c   1.000
_cell.angle_alpha   90.00
_cell.angle_beta   90.00
_cell.angle_gamma   90.00
#
_symmetry.space_group_name_H-M   'P 1'
#
loop_
_entity.id
_entity.type
_entity.pdbx_description
1 polymer ?
#
loop_
_entity_poly.entity_id
_entity_poly.type
_entity_poly.pdbx_seq_one_letter_code
_entity_poly.pdbx_strand_id
1 'polypeptide(L)'
;MLSRLNHTQMLRYAGLFSWACVGIPLFLGSFHEGLSRGDLLGWRVSYFGFGLCYWFLTRGIGRRQARTADYVLLLVVTMCAVAVSHFSGSGLAGGLLLAIAGVLPWFLPLGVGISWLLLQNVVLVPVFASRPEFNWGQAALQAVIFIGYSSFAFIAGLVARRQAE
;
A
#
# COMPACT_ATOMS: atom_id res chain seq x y z
N MET A 1 7.81 -0.50 -29.41
CA MET A 1 8.73 -0.37 -28.25
C MET A 1 8.16 -0.87 -26.92
N LEU A 2 6.83 -0.99 -26.73
CA LEU A 2 6.22 -1.51 -25.50
C LEU A 2 6.31 -3.05 -25.33
N SER A 3 6.67 -3.81 -26.38
CA SER A 3 6.71 -5.28 -26.33
C SER A 3 7.92 -5.89 -25.61
N ARG A 4 8.85 -5.06 -25.09
CA ARG A 4 9.99 -5.53 -24.27
C ARG A 4 9.82 -5.29 -22.77
N LEU A 5 8.74 -4.64 -22.34
CA LEU A 5 8.43 -4.54 -20.93
C LEU A 5 7.83 -5.87 -20.50
N ASN A 6 8.55 -6.59 -19.65
CA ASN A 6 8.03 -7.81 -19.03
C ASN A 6 6.75 -7.44 -18.24
N HIS A 7 5.71 -8.27 -18.24
CA HIS A 7 4.43 -7.98 -17.56
C HIS A 7 4.64 -7.61 -16.07
N THR A 8 5.68 -8.19 -15.46
CA THR A 8 6.13 -7.91 -14.09
C THR A 8 6.68 -6.49 -13.90
N GLN A 9 7.33 -5.91 -14.92
CA GLN A 9 7.83 -4.53 -14.89
C GLN A 9 6.69 -3.52 -15.00
N MET A 10 5.65 -3.80 -15.81
CA MET A 10 4.48 -2.92 -15.91
C MET A 10 3.76 -2.81 -14.56
N LEU A 11 3.52 -3.93 -13.89
CA LEU A 11 2.85 -3.94 -12.59
C LEU A 11 3.63 -3.15 -11.53
N ARG A 12 4.96 -3.34 -11.54
CA ARG A 12 5.87 -2.61 -10.66
C ARG A 12 5.83 -1.10 -10.90
N TYR A 13 5.90 -0.67 -12.15
CA TYR A 13 5.84 0.75 -12.49
C TYR A 13 4.49 1.35 -12.18
N ALA A 14 3.40 0.62 -12.35
CA ALA A 14 2.07 1.07 -11.95
C ALA A 14 2.01 1.37 -10.45
N GLY A 15 2.51 0.47 -9.59
CA GLY A 15 2.52 0.70 -8.16
C GLY A 15 3.45 1.84 -7.70
N LEU A 16 4.62 1.98 -8.32
CA LEU A 16 5.53 3.10 -8.05
C LEU A 16 4.96 4.44 -8.53
N PHE A 17 4.26 4.42 -9.66
CA PHE A 17 3.54 5.59 -10.14
C PHE A 17 2.42 5.98 -9.18
N SER A 18 1.62 5.02 -8.70
CA SER A 18 0.61 5.27 -7.67
C SER A 18 1.24 5.84 -6.39
N TRP A 19 2.37 5.31 -5.94
CA TRP A 19 3.13 5.85 -4.81
C TRP A 19 3.57 7.29 -5.05
N ALA A 20 4.11 7.62 -6.23
CA ALA A 20 4.51 8.98 -6.59
C ALA A 20 3.31 9.94 -6.61
N CYS A 21 2.18 9.53 -7.19
CA CYS A 21 0.95 10.33 -7.21
C CYS A 21 0.41 10.59 -5.80
N VAL A 22 0.45 9.59 -4.92
CA VAL A 22 0.06 9.76 -3.51
C VAL A 22 0.98 10.76 -2.79
N GLY A 23 2.24 10.87 -3.20
CA GLY A 23 3.18 11.86 -2.67
C GLY A 23 2.81 13.31 -2.98
N ILE A 24 2.11 13.58 -4.09
CA ILE A 24 1.82 14.95 -4.53
C ILE A 24 0.92 15.69 -3.52
N PRO A 25 -0.27 15.16 -3.13
CA PRO A 25 -1.08 15.78 -2.08
C PRO A 25 -0.34 15.92 -0.75
N LEU A 26 0.52 14.95 -0.41
CA LEU A 26 1.25 14.97 0.85
C LEU A 26 2.29 16.09 0.89
N PHE A 27 3.01 16.29 -0.21
CA PHE A 27 3.92 17.42 -0.35
C PHE A 27 3.15 18.74 -0.23
N LEU A 28 2.04 18.91 -0.95
CA LEU A 28 1.24 20.14 -0.92
C LEU A 28 0.60 20.42 0.45
N GLY A 29 0.09 19.38 1.12
CA GLY A 29 -0.48 19.47 2.48
C GLY A 29 0.58 19.81 3.54
N SER A 30 1.79 19.26 3.40
CA SER A 30 2.92 19.55 4.32
C SER A 30 3.43 21.00 4.25
N PHE A 31 3.09 21.76 3.20
CA PHE A 31 3.34 23.20 3.13
C PHE A 31 2.25 24.04 3.82
N HIS A 32 1.04 23.51 3.99
CA HIS A 32 -0.11 24.22 4.54
C HIS A 32 -0.26 24.06 6.06
N GLU A 33 0.07 22.88 6.59
CA GLU A 33 -0.09 22.60 8.01
C GLU A 33 1.23 22.82 8.77
N GLY A 34 1.16 23.55 9.88
CA GLY A 34 2.27 23.80 10.81
C GLY A 34 2.69 22.55 11.60
N LEU A 35 2.93 21.44 10.89
CA LEU A 35 3.34 20.16 11.46
C LEU A 35 4.66 20.31 12.22
N SER A 36 4.75 19.64 13.37
CA SER A 36 5.99 19.56 14.13
C SER A 36 7.10 18.95 13.29
N ARG A 37 8.35 19.42 13.45
CA ARG A 37 9.53 18.90 12.71
C ARG A 37 9.67 17.37 12.84
N GLY A 38 9.27 16.82 13.98
CA GLY A 38 9.29 15.37 14.23
C GLY A 38 8.32 14.60 13.36
N ASP A 39 7.08 15.07 13.24
CA ASP A 39 6.04 14.43 12.42
C ASP A 39 6.37 14.55 10.93
N LEU A 40 6.91 15.69 10.51
CA LEU A 40 7.40 15.88 9.14
C LEU A 40 8.52 14.89 8.77
N LEU A 41 9.45 14.62 9.68
CA LEU A 41 10.49 13.62 9.47
C LEU A 41 9.90 12.21 9.48
N GLY A 42 9.02 11.89 10.43
CA GLY A 42 8.37 10.59 10.54
C GLY A 42 7.56 10.23 9.29
N TRP A 43 6.80 11.17 8.75
CA TRP A 43 6.05 10.98 7.50
C TRP A 43 6.99 10.78 6.29
N ARG A 44 8.04 11.61 6.15
CA ARG A 44 9.00 11.51 5.03
C ARG A 44 9.75 10.18 5.05
N VAL A 45 10.28 9.78 6.20
CA VAL A 45 11.00 8.51 6.36
C VAL A 45 10.08 7.34 6.04
N SER A 46 8.83 7.38 6.51
CA SER A 46 7.85 6.33 6.22
C SER A 46 7.47 6.28 4.74
N TYR A 47 7.31 7.44 4.09
CA TYR A 47 6.96 7.54 2.67
C TYR A 47 8.08 7.03 1.75
N PHE A 48 9.32 7.46 1.98
CA PHE A 48 10.47 6.96 1.21
C PHE A 48 10.79 5.51 1.57
N GLY A 49 10.63 5.11 2.83
CA GLY A 49 10.74 3.74 3.29
C GLY A 49 9.77 2.80 2.57
N PHE A 50 8.52 3.23 2.40
CA PHE A 50 7.53 2.51 1.58
C PHE A 50 8.04 2.32 0.15
N GLY A 51 8.43 3.41 -0.53
CA GLY A 51 8.87 3.34 -1.93
C GLY A 51 10.07 2.42 -2.13
N LEU A 52 11.06 2.51 -1.24
CA LEU A 52 12.27 1.68 -1.28
C LEU A 52 11.96 0.21 -1.02
N CYS A 53 11.20 -0.10 0.05
CA CYS A 53 10.83 -1.48 0.38
C CYS A 53 9.91 -2.07 -0.69
N TYR A 54 8.98 -1.29 -1.24
CA TYR A 54 8.12 -1.71 -2.34
C TYR A 54 8.93 -1.98 -3.62
N TRP A 55 9.93 -1.14 -3.91
CA TRP A 55 10.85 -1.36 -5.03
C TRP A 55 11.60 -2.69 -4.90
N PHE A 56 12.04 -3.07 -3.69
CA PHE A 56 12.69 -4.35 -3.43
C PHE A 56 11.72 -5.54 -3.47
N LEU A 57 10.54 -5.40 -2.85
CA LEU A 57 9.47 -6.41 -2.88
C LEU A 57 9.10 -6.76 -4.34
N THR A 58 8.93 -5.74 -5.18
CA THR A 58 8.57 -5.90 -6.58
C THR A 58 9.70 -6.40 -7.49
N ARG A 59 10.98 -6.37 -7.07
CA ARG A 59 12.07 -7.03 -7.82
C ARG A 59 11.93 -8.55 -7.86
N GLY A 60 11.22 -9.13 -6.90
CA GLY A 60 10.98 -10.56 -6.80
C GLY A 60 9.84 -11.09 -7.67
N ILE A 61 9.08 -10.22 -8.35
CA ILE A 61 7.91 -10.63 -9.15
C ILE A 61 8.37 -11.50 -10.33
N GLY A 62 7.84 -12.71 -10.42
CA GLY A 62 8.21 -13.72 -11.42
C GLY A 62 8.98 -14.91 -10.86
N ARG A 63 9.28 -14.91 -9.55
CA ARG A 63 9.79 -16.11 -8.87
C ARG A 63 8.62 -17.03 -8.53
N ARG A 64 8.83 -18.34 -8.71
CA ARG A 64 7.80 -19.38 -8.50
C ARG A 64 7.34 -19.52 -7.03
N GLN A 65 8.07 -18.94 -6.06
CA GLN A 65 7.76 -19.01 -4.64
C GLN A 65 8.28 -17.79 -3.87
N ALA A 66 7.47 -17.24 -2.96
CA ALA A 66 7.88 -16.15 -2.07
C ALA A 66 8.92 -16.62 -1.04
N ARG A 67 9.93 -15.79 -0.80
CA ARG A 67 10.90 -15.98 0.28
C ARG A 67 10.39 -15.37 1.58
N THR A 68 10.91 -15.84 2.71
CA THR A 68 10.68 -15.23 4.03
C THR A 68 10.98 -13.73 4.04
N ALA A 69 12.00 -13.30 3.27
CA ALA A 69 12.32 -11.88 3.09
C ALA A 69 11.17 -11.08 2.47
N ASP A 70 10.38 -11.67 1.56
CA ASP A 70 9.23 -10.99 0.93
C ASP A 70 8.13 -10.73 1.95
N TYR A 71 7.87 -11.68 2.86
CA TYR A 71 6.93 -11.49 3.97
C TYR A 71 7.37 -10.36 4.91
N VAL A 72 8.67 -10.29 5.24
CA VAL A 72 9.22 -9.22 6.08
C VAL A 72 9.11 -7.87 5.37
N LEU A 73 9.51 -7.79 4.10
CA LEU A 73 9.37 -6.58 3.27
C LEU A 73 7.93 -6.12 3.17
N LEU A 74 6.99 -7.05 3.04
CA LEU A 74 5.56 -6.78 2.93
C LEU A 74 5.01 -6.25 4.27
N LEU A 75 5.40 -6.85 5.41
CA LEU A 75 5.13 -6.32 6.74
C LEU A 75 5.64 -4.87 6.88
N VAL A 76 6.90 -4.62 6.51
CA VAL A 76 7.54 -3.30 6.60
C VAL A 76 6.81 -2.28 5.72
N VAL A 77 6.48 -2.64 4.48
CA VAL A 77 5.72 -1.79 3.56
C VAL A 77 4.33 -1.45 4.11
N THR A 78 3.61 -2.43 4.67
CA THR A 78 2.30 -2.18 5.29
C THR A 78 2.44 -1.26 6.51
N MET A 79 3.45 -1.47 7.37
CA MET A 79 3.72 -0.60 8.52
C MET A 79 4.09 0.83 8.09
N CYS A 80 4.89 0.99 7.03
CA CYS A 80 5.20 2.31 6.46
C CYS A 80 3.94 3.00 5.93
N ALA A 81 3.04 2.29 5.24
CA ALA A 81 1.78 2.86 4.76
C ALA A 81 0.88 3.33 5.92
N VAL A 82 0.80 2.52 6.99
CA VAL A 82 0.06 2.86 8.21
C VAL A 82 0.67 4.07 8.91
N ALA A 83 2.01 4.12 9.04
CA ALA A 83 2.72 5.25 9.63
C ALA A 83 2.50 6.54 8.81
N VAL A 84 2.55 6.46 7.48
CA VAL A 84 2.20 7.60 6.60
C VAL A 84 0.78 8.08 6.86
N SER A 85 -0.18 7.16 7.03
CA SER A 85 -1.57 7.52 7.37
C SER A 85 -1.68 8.27 8.69
N HIS A 86 -0.92 7.84 9.70
CA HIS A 86 -0.95 8.39 11.05
C HIS A 86 -0.34 9.79 11.06
N PHE A 87 0.88 9.96 10.51
CA PHE A 87 1.57 11.24 10.51
C PHE A 87 0.96 12.27 9.57
N SER A 88 0.38 11.84 8.45
CA SER A 88 -0.23 12.77 7.49
C SER A 88 -1.64 13.21 7.89
N GLY A 89 -2.31 12.52 8.83
CA GLY A 89 -3.72 12.76 9.12
C GLY A 89 -4.66 12.50 7.93
N SER A 90 -4.16 12.01 6.79
CA SER A 90 -4.90 11.91 5.54
C SER A 90 -5.32 10.47 5.22
N GLY A 91 -6.38 10.31 4.43
CA GLY A 91 -6.82 9.00 3.92
C GLY A 91 -5.89 8.38 2.86
N LEU A 92 -4.73 8.99 2.61
CA LEU A 92 -3.84 8.67 1.49
C LEU A 92 -3.14 7.31 1.63
N ALA A 93 -3.08 6.76 2.84
CA ALA A 93 -2.60 5.40 3.06
C ALA A 93 -3.44 4.35 2.34
N GLY A 94 -4.72 4.63 2.09
CA GLY A 94 -5.55 3.76 1.26
C GLY A 94 -5.01 3.55 -0.14
N GLY A 95 -4.42 4.57 -0.77
CA GLY A 95 -3.79 4.45 -2.08
C GLY A 95 -2.52 3.57 -2.04
N LEU A 96 -1.73 3.67 -0.97
CA LEU A 96 -0.54 2.85 -0.78
C LEU A 96 -0.90 1.37 -0.51
N LEU A 97 -1.89 1.13 0.34
CA LEU A 97 -2.40 -0.21 0.63
C LEU A 97 -3.10 -0.85 -0.59
N LEU A 98 -3.71 -0.04 -1.45
CA LEU A 98 -4.25 -0.47 -2.73
C LEU A 98 -3.13 -0.96 -3.66
N ALA A 99 -2.02 -0.22 -3.73
CA ALA A 99 -0.86 -0.62 -4.50
C ALA A 99 -0.23 -1.93 -3.97
N ILE A 100 -0.25 -2.17 -2.66
CA ILE A 100 0.12 -3.48 -2.08
C ILE A 100 -0.87 -4.56 -2.54
N ALA A 101 -2.18 -4.27 -2.42
CA ALA A 101 -3.23 -5.24 -2.71
C ALA A 101 -3.16 -5.79 -4.14
N GLY A 102 -2.84 -4.92 -5.11
CA GLY A 102 -2.67 -5.32 -6.51
C GLY A 102 -1.50 -6.29 -6.77
N VAL A 103 -0.48 -6.29 -5.92
CA VAL A 103 0.71 -7.14 -6.11
C VAL A 103 0.70 -8.38 -5.20
N LEU A 104 -0.12 -8.42 -4.14
CA LEU A 104 -0.28 -9.59 -3.27
C LEU A 104 -0.45 -10.93 -4.02
N PRO A 105 -1.31 -11.03 -5.06
CA PRO A 105 -1.50 -12.28 -5.79
C PRO A 105 -0.21 -12.80 -6.42
N TRP A 106 0.75 -11.94 -6.76
CA TRP A 106 1.95 -12.34 -7.49
C TRP A 106 3.01 -13.01 -6.60
N PHE A 107 2.90 -12.86 -5.27
CA PHE A 107 3.87 -13.42 -4.32
C PHE A 107 3.25 -14.53 -3.46
N LEU A 108 1.98 -14.36 -3.06
CA LEU A 108 1.37 -15.17 -2.03
C LEU A 108 0.37 -16.18 -2.61
N PRO A 109 0.22 -17.35 -1.96
CA PRO A 109 -0.91 -18.22 -2.23
C PRO A 109 -2.21 -17.46 -1.91
N LEU A 110 -3.27 -17.76 -2.67
CA LEU A 110 -4.52 -17.01 -2.67
C LEU A 110 -5.06 -16.73 -1.26
N GLY A 111 -5.12 -17.75 -0.40
CA GLY A 111 -5.61 -17.62 0.97
C GLY A 111 -4.81 -16.63 1.81
N VAL A 112 -3.48 -16.70 1.77
CA VAL A 112 -2.60 -15.79 2.53
C VAL A 112 -2.71 -14.36 2.00
N GLY A 113 -2.82 -14.19 0.68
CA GLY A 113 -3.06 -12.88 0.07
C GLY A 113 -4.37 -12.24 0.53
N ILE A 114 -5.46 -13.01 0.59
CA ILE A 114 -6.76 -12.53 1.08
C ILE A 114 -6.68 -12.19 2.57
N SER A 115 -6.08 -13.06 3.40
CA SER A 115 -5.89 -12.79 4.82
C SER A 115 -5.10 -11.50 5.05
N TRP A 116 -4.03 -11.28 4.28
CA TRP A 116 -3.26 -10.04 4.37
C TRP A 116 -4.06 -8.81 3.97
N LEU A 117 -4.81 -8.91 2.86
CA LEU A 117 -5.68 -7.83 2.39
C LEU A 117 -6.69 -7.42 3.46
N LEU A 118 -7.32 -8.37 4.13
CA LEU A 118 -8.24 -8.08 5.21
C LEU A 118 -7.51 -7.47 6.41
N LEU A 119 -6.39 -8.06 6.83
CA LEU A 119 -5.60 -7.57 7.97
C LEU A 119 -5.12 -6.13 7.76
N GLN A 120 -4.55 -5.78 6.61
CA GLN A 120 -4.07 -4.42 6.36
C GLN A 120 -5.20 -3.37 6.42
N ASN A 121 -6.42 -3.74 6.05
CA ASN A 121 -7.57 -2.84 6.11
C ASN A 121 -8.17 -2.76 7.52
N VAL A 122 -8.18 -3.86 8.28
CA VAL A 122 -8.59 -3.85 9.69
C VAL A 122 -7.65 -2.98 10.53
N VAL A 123 -6.34 -3.00 10.23
CA VAL A 123 -5.36 -2.14 10.89
C VAL A 123 -5.62 -0.64 10.65
N LEU A 124 -6.31 -0.25 9.57
CA LEU A 124 -6.70 1.13 9.36
C LEU A 124 -7.80 1.62 10.33
N VAL A 125 -8.61 0.72 10.88
CA VAL A 125 -9.70 1.10 11.80
C VAL A 125 -9.19 1.89 13.00
N PRO A 126 -8.21 1.41 13.80
CA PRO A 126 -7.68 2.20 14.91
C PRO A 126 -6.98 3.49 14.44
N VAL A 127 -6.39 3.50 13.24
CA VAL A 127 -5.72 4.67 12.66
C VAL A 127 -6.71 5.77 12.26
N PHE A 128 -7.91 5.39 11.85
CA PHE A 128 -9.01 6.34 11.62
C PHE A 128 -9.69 6.73 12.92
N ALA A 129 -9.88 5.80 13.86
CA ALA A 129 -10.47 6.08 15.16
C ALA A 129 -9.60 6.98 16.06
N SER A 130 -8.29 7.06 15.81
CA SER A 130 -7.41 8.03 16.49
C SER A 130 -7.60 9.47 16.01
N ARG A 131 -8.45 9.71 15.00
CA ARG A 131 -8.72 11.04 14.47
C ARG A 131 -9.93 11.66 15.18
N PRO A 132 -9.91 12.98 15.47
CA PRO A 132 -11.02 13.64 16.15
C PRO A 132 -12.37 13.57 15.39
N GLU A 133 -12.32 13.40 14.08
CA GLU A 133 -13.48 13.42 13.20
C GLU A 133 -14.28 12.11 13.18
N PHE A 134 -13.69 10.99 13.61
CA PHE A 134 -14.28 9.66 13.46
C PHE A 134 -14.58 9.00 14.80
N ASN A 135 -15.83 8.55 14.97
CA ASN A 135 -16.15 7.53 15.98
C ASN A 135 -15.72 6.13 15.47
N TRP A 136 -15.50 5.16 16.37
CA TRP A 136 -15.11 3.78 16.04
C TRP A 136 -16.00 3.13 14.97
N GLY A 137 -17.31 3.35 15.02
CA GLY A 137 -18.24 2.86 13.99
C GLY A 137 -18.01 3.50 12.62
N GLN A 138 -17.77 4.82 12.58
CA GLN A 138 -17.49 5.55 11.34
C GLN A 138 -16.11 5.17 10.78
N ALA A 139 -15.10 4.98 11.64
CA ALA A 139 -13.79 4.47 11.28
C ALA A 139 -13.86 3.07 10.66
N ALA A 140 -14.72 2.19 11.19
CA ALA A 140 -14.98 0.88 10.62
C ALA A 140 -15.66 0.97 9.24
N LEU A 141 -16.71 1.79 9.11
CA LEU A 141 -17.37 2.03 7.83
C LEU A 141 -16.41 2.63 6.78
N GLN A 142 -15.54 3.54 7.20
CA GLN A 142 -14.49 4.12 6.35
C GLN A 142 -13.51 3.04 5.88
N ALA A 143 -13.09 2.13 6.76
CA ALA A 143 -12.21 1.02 6.41
C ALA A 143 -12.85 0.04 5.40
N VAL A 144 -14.18 -0.17 5.46
CA VAL A 144 -14.90 -1.02 4.50
C VAL A 144 -14.78 -0.50 3.06
N ILE A 145 -14.75 0.82 2.87
CA ILE A 145 -14.53 1.42 1.55
C ILE A 145 -13.16 0.99 0.98
N PHE A 146 -12.11 1.02 1.82
CA PHE A 146 -10.78 0.58 1.42
C PHE A 146 -10.68 -0.93 1.19
N ILE A 147 -11.46 -1.75 1.90
CA ILE A 147 -11.59 -3.19 1.61
C ILE A 147 -12.14 -3.38 0.19
N GLY A 148 -13.17 -2.63 -0.20
CA GLY A 148 -13.74 -2.68 -1.55
C GLY A 148 -12.71 -2.38 -2.64
N TYR A 149 -12.02 -1.24 -2.52
CA TYR A 149 -10.96 -0.88 -3.47
C TYR A 149 -9.81 -1.90 -3.49
N SER A 150 -9.34 -2.32 -2.32
CA SER A 150 -8.27 -3.32 -2.18
C SER A 150 -8.64 -4.64 -2.86
N SER A 151 -9.89 -5.08 -2.68
CA SER A 151 -10.39 -6.32 -3.27
C SER A 151 -10.39 -6.24 -4.79
N PHE A 152 -10.80 -5.11 -5.36
CA PHE A 152 -10.76 -4.90 -6.80
C PHE A 152 -9.33 -4.97 -7.35
N ALA A 153 -8.37 -4.26 -6.71
CA ALA A 153 -6.97 -4.30 -7.12
C ALA A 153 -6.39 -5.72 -7.01
N PHE A 154 -6.71 -6.44 -5.93
CA PHE A 154 -6.27 -7.82 -5.73
C PHE A 154 -6.80 -8.76 -6.80
N ILE A 155 -8.09 -8.68 -7.13
CA ILE A 155 -8.68 -9.52 -8.19
C ILE A 155 -8.08 -9.16 -9.55
N ALA A 156 -7.92 -7.87 -9.86
CA ALA A 156 -7.26 -7.45 -11.10
C ALA A 156 -5.82 -8.01 -11.20
N GLY A 157 -5.06 -7.94 -10.11
CA GLY A 157 -3.73 -8.54 -10.02
C GLY A 157 -3.74 -10.06 -10.19
N LEU A 158 -4.73 -10.75 -9.62
CA LEU A 158 -4.88 -12.20 -9.72
C LEU A 158 -5.23 -12.64 -11.15
N VAL A 159 -6.12 -11.92 -11.82
CA VAL A 159 -6.48 -12.16 -13.23
C VAL A 159 -5.25 -11.98 -14.11
N ALA A 160 -4.51 -10.88 -13.91
CA ALA A 160 -3.28 -10.62 -14.67
C ALA A 160 -2.21 -11.70 -14.44
N ARG A 161 -2.09 -12.23 -13.21
CA ARG A 161 -1.18 -13.35 -12.91
C ARG A 161 -1.57 -14.61 -13.68
N ARG A 162 -2.85 -14.97 -13.67
CA ARG A 162 -3.36 -16.17 -14.37
C ARG A 162 -3.25 -16.09 -15.89
N GLN A 163 -3.28 -14.90 -16.47
CA GLN A 163 -3.09 -14.70 -17.92
C GLN A 163 -1.61 -14.77 -18.34
N ALA A 164 -0.70 -14.57 -17.39
CA ALA A 164 0.75 -14.64 -17.63
C ALA A 164 1.33 -16.04 -17.38
N GLU A 165 0.58 -16.92 -16.72
CA GLU A 165 0.86 -18.36 -16.53
C GLU A 165 0.35 -19.18 -17.73
#